data_AF-A0A7S2QPI1-F1
#
_entry.id   AF-A0A7S2QPI1-F1
#
_cell.length_a   1.000
_cell.length_b   1.000
_cell.length_c   1.000
_cell.angle_alpha   90.00
_cell.angle_beta   90.00
_cell.angle_gamma   90.00
#
_symmetry.space_group_name_H-M   'P 1'
#
loop_
_entity.id
_entity.type
_entity.pdbx_description
1 polymer ?
#
loop_
_entity_poly.entity_id
_entity_poly.type
_entity_poly.pdbx_seq_one_letter_code
_entity_poly.pdbx_strand_id
1 'polypeptide(L)'
;YWIEGRPQEGGRQVVCRRAGADEAAEASERGGVDVTPQGSNARTRVHEYGGAAHLLGPGGDGVIYSNFADQRVYWAKADGSSVLLTPPAAYEQDARYRFADAVLDTARQRLICVREDHTKP
;
A
#
# COMPACT_ATOMS: atom_id res chain seq x y z
N TYR A 1 9.34 8.39 -3.71
CA TYR A 1 8.84 7.26 -2.91
C TYR A 1 9.48 5.98 -3.41
N TRP A 2 9.69 5.00 -2.54
CA TRP A 2 10.23 3.69 -2.91
C TRP A 2 9.82 2.63 -1.87
N ILE A 3 10.02 1.35 -2.19
CA ILE A 3 9.81 0.27 -1.24
C ILE A 3 11.11 -0.06 -0.49
N GLU A 4 11.00 -0.25 0.81
CA GLU A 4 12.03 -0.85 1.64
C GLU A 4 11.51 -2.07 2.39
N GLY A 5 12.38 -3.06 2.57
CA GLY A 5 12.12 -4.16 3.49
C GLY A 5 12.39 -3.74 4.93
N ARG A 6 11.66 -4.33 5.87
CA ARG A 6 11.94 -4.29 7.31
C ARG A 6 12.21 -5.72 7.79
N PRO A 7 13.46 -6.21 7.70
CA PRO A 7 13.80 -7.59 8.05
C PRO A 7 13.45 -7.94 9.51
N GLN A 8 13.68 -7.01 10.44
CA GLN A 8 13.37 -7.21 11.87
C GLN A 8 11.86 -7.15 12.18
N GLU A 9 11.03 -6.73 11.22
CA GLU A 9 9.57 -6.58 11.38
C GLU A 9 8.81 -7.61 10.53
N GLY A 10 9.24 -8.87 10.61
CA GLY A 10 8.62 -9.97 9.86
C GLY A 10 8.79 -9.87 8.34
N GLY A 11 9.82 -9.13 7.87
CA GLY A 11 10.10 -8.96 6.44
C GLY A 11 9.06 -8.13 5.69
N ARG A 12 8.25 -7.33 6.40
CA ARG A 12 7.24 -6.47 5.76
C ARG A 12 7.89 -5.47 4.80
N GLN A 13 7.16 -5.13 3.75
CA GLN A 13 7.54 -4.10 2.79
C GLN A 13 6.82 -2.80 3.13
N VAL A 14 7.54 -1.68 3.09
CA VAL A 14 6.98 -0.35 3.40
C VAL A 14 7.23 0.61 2.28
N VAL A 15 6.27 1.49 2.02
CA VAL A 15 6.52 2.63 1.13
C VAL A 15 7.15 3.73 1.95
N CYS A 16 8.32 4.18 1.51
CA CYS A 16 9.09 5.26 2.12
C CYS A 16 9.08 6.49 1.21
N ARG A 17 9.25 7.66 1.83
CA ARG A 17 9.68 8.89 1.15
C ARG A 17 11.03 9.35 1.69
N ARG A 18 11.68 10.26 0.98
CA ARG A 18 12.90 10.90 1.46
C ARG A 18 12.59 11.68 2.73
N ALA A 19 13.42 11.49 3.75
CA ALA A 19 13.38 12.27 4.98
C ALA A 19 13.68 13.75 4.66
N GLY A 20 12.93 14.65 5.30
CA GLY A 20 13.29 16.07 5.37
C GLY A 20 14.46 16.30 6.34
N ALA A 21 14.94 17.54 6.41
CA ALA A 21 16.06 17.90 7.29
C ALA A 21 15.76 17.62 8.76
N ASP A 22 14.53 17.90 9.20
CA ASP A 22 14.09 17.73 10.59
C ASP A 22 13.77 16.27 10.95
N GLU A 23 13.70 15.38 9.97
CA GLU A 23 13.34 13.97 10.12
C GLU A 23 14.56 13.04 10.05
N ALA A 24 15.78 13.61 9.99
CA ALA A 24 17.00 12.84 9.82
C ALA A 24 17.25 11.81 10.94
N ALA A 25 16.76 12.09 12.15
CA ALA A 25 16.86 11.18 13.30
C ALA A 25 15.93 9.95 13.21
N GLU A 26 14.84 10.06 12.45
CA GLU A 26 13.85 8.99 12.27
C GLU A 26 14.04 8.23 10.94
N ALA A 27 14.98 8.69 10.12
CA ALA A 27 15.22 8.14 8.81
C ALA A 27 15.91 6.77 8.87
N SER A 28 15.52 5.87 7.98
CA SER A 28 16.23 4.62 7.71
C SER A 28 17.67 4.89 7.24
N GLU A 29 18.51 3.85 7.20
CA GLU A 29 19.89 3.95 6.67
C GLU A 29 19.97 4.50 5.24
N ARG A 30 18.87 4.38 4.46
CA ARG A 30 18.77 4.91 3.10
C ARG A 30 18.20 6.34 3.05
N GLY A 31 17.96 6.96 4.20
CA GLY A 31 17.39 8.29 4.35
C GLY A 31 15.89 8.33 4.08
N GLY A 32 15.17 7.26 4.41
CA GLY A 32 13.72 7.14 4.18
C GLY A 32 12.90 7.21 5.47
N VAL A 33 11.73 7.83 5.40
CA VAL A 33 10.70 7.75 6.46
C VAL A 33 9.50 6.96 5.95
N ASP A 34 8.94 6.11 6.82
CA ASP A 34 7.78 5.27 6.52
C ASP A 34 6.55 6.14 6.24
N VAL A 35 5.85 5.85 5.13
CA VAL A 35 4.58 6.50 4.76
C VAL A 35 3.41 5.57 5.05
N THR A 36 3.63 4.26 4.88
CA THR A 36 2.65 3.24 5.24
C THR A 36 2.61 3.06 6.77
N PRO A 37 1.41 2.97 7.39
CA PRO A 37 1.27 2.86 8.84
C PRO A 37 2.07 1.70 9.44
N GLN A 38 2.45 1.83 10.72
CA GLN A 38 3.10 0.75 11.46
C GLN A 38 2.27 -0.54 11.41
N GLY A 39 2.95 -1.67 11.22
CA GLY A 39 2.31 -2.99 11.10
C GLY A 39 1.70 -3.30 9.74
N SER A 40 1.55 -2.31 8.85
CA SER A 40 1.13 -2.57 7.47
C SER A 40 2.26 -3.11 6.61
N ASN A 41 1.89 -3.85 5.56
CA ASN A 41 2.83 -4.48 4.65
C ASN A 41 2.37 -4.25 3.20
N ALA A 42 3.04 -3.34 2.49
CA ALA A 42 2.72 -2.96 1.12
C ALA A 42 3.15 -4.02 0.10
N ARG A 43 2.40 -5.14 0.08
CA ARG A 43 2.64 -6.30 -0.77
C ARG A 43 1.30 -6.95 -1.14
N THR A 44 1.22 -7.44 -2.36
CA THR A 44 0.06 -8.16 -2.90
C THR A 44 0.41 -9.60 -3.24
N ARG A 45 -0.60 -10.48 -3.26
CA ARG A 45 -0.50 -11.90 -3.69
C ARG A 45 -0.95 -12.11 -5.14
N VAL A 46 -1.25 -11.05 -5.89
CA VAL A 46 -1.57 -11.16 -7.33
C VAL A 46 -0.42 -11.83 -8.06
N HIS A 47 -0.77 -12.80 -8.93
CA HIS A 47 0.15 -13.69 -9.64
C HIS A 47 1.14 -14.46 -8.75
N GLU A 48 0.87 -14.58 -7.44
CA GLU A 48 1.73 -15.22 -6.42
C GLU A 48 3.12 -14.58 -6.21
N TYR A 49 3.62 -13.80 -7.17
CA TYR A 49 4.90 -13.09 -7.12
C TYR A 49 4.76 -11.64 -6.60
N GLY A 50 3.57 -11.03 -6.71
CA GLY A 50 3.29 -9.73 -6.10
C GLY A 50 3.99 -8.54 -6.75
N GLY A 51 3.42 -8.00 -7.84
CA GLY A 51 3.91 -6.80 -8.52
C GLY A 51 3.02 -5.57 -8.29
N ALA A 52 3.59 -4.36 -8.45
CA ALA A 52 2.86 -3.08 -8.47
C ALA A 52 1.83 -2.89 -7.33
N ALA A 53 2.27 -3.15 -6.09
CA ALA A 53 1.40 -3.11 -4.91
C ALA A 53 1.09 -1.70 -4.37
N HIS A 54 1.61 -0.64 -4.99
CA HIS A 54 1.38 0.73 -4.53
C HIS A 54 1.50 1.76 -5.67
N LEU A 55 0.92 2.93 -5.43
CA LEU A 55 1.03 4.14 -6.25
C LEU A 55 0.89 5.39 -5.36
N LEU A 56 1.23 6.56 -5.91
CA LEU A 56 0.97 7.83 -5.24
C LEU A 56 -0.52 8.16 -5.21
N GLY A 57 -0.99 8.75 -4.11
CA GLY A 57 -2.33 9.26 -4.01
C GLY A 57 -2.59 10.48 -4.94
N PRO A 58 -3.86 10.86 -5.14
CA PRO A 58 -4.23 12.04 -5.93
C PRO A 58 -3.48 13.30 -5.45
N GLY A 59 -2.90 14.06 -6.39
CA GLY A 59 -2.14 15.27 -6.07
C GLY A 59 -0.86 15.03 -5.27
N GLY A 60 -0.40 13.79 -5.13
CA GLY A 60 0.75 13.43 -4.29
C GLY A 60 0.43 13.32 -2.79
N ASP A 61 -0.86 13.32 -2.40
CA ASP A 61 -1.27 13.11 -1.02
C ASP A 61 -1.08 11.63 -0.64
N GLY A 62 0.08 11.31 -0.07
CA GLY A 62 0.38 9.99 0.45
C GLY A 62 0.45 8.88 -0.59
N VAL A 63 0.13 7.65 -0.19
CA VAL A 63 0.29 6.44 -0.98
C VAL A 63 -0.96 5.57 -0.89
N ILE A 64 -1.37 5.02 -2.04
CA ILE A 64 -2.38 3.98 -2.12
C ILE A 64 -1.64 2.65 -2.26
N TYR A 65 -2.02 1.62 -1.50
CA TYR A 65 -1.32 0.34 -1.50
C TYR A 65 -2.23 -0.84 -1.17
N SER A 66 -1.85 -2.01 -1.66
CA SER A 66 -2.42 -3.30 -1.24
C SER A 66 -1.73 -3.77 0.04
N ASN A 67 -2.51 -3.96 1.10
CA ASN A 67 -2.00 -4.45 2.38
C ASN A 67 -1.94 -5.99 2.39
N PHE A 68 -0.82 -6.56 2.81
CA PHE A 68 -0.60 -7.99 2.68
C PHE A 68 -1.50 -8.83 3.60
N ALA A 69 -1.84 -8.30 4.78
CA ALA A 69 -2.55 -9.06 5.81
C ALA A 69 -3.96 -9.47 5.38
N ASP A 70 -4.66 -8.59 4.66
CA ASP A 70 -6.05 -8.74 4.26
C ASP A 70 -6.27 -8.61 2.75
N GLN A 71 -5.21 -8.31 1.99
CA GLN A 71 -5.23 -8.10 0.53
C GLN A 71 -6.13 -6.94 0.08
N ARG A 72 -6.45 -6.02 0.99
CA ARG A 72 -7.31 -4.86 0.71
C ARG A 72 -6.49 -3.64 0.31
N VAL A 73 -7.14 -2.70 -0.36
CA VAL A 73 -6.51 -1.44 -0.80
C VAL A 73 -6.77 -0.35 0.21
N TYR A 74 -5.69 0.26 0.69
CA TYR A 74 -5.67 1.38 1.63
C TYR A 74 -5.05 2.60 0.98
N TRP A 75 -5.45 3.78 1.46
CA TRP A 75 -4.81 5.06 1.17
C TRP A 75 -4.25 5.61 2.48
N ALA A 76 -2.92 5.49 2.66
CA ALA A 76 -2.20 6.17 3.72
C ALA A 76 -1.87 7.59 3.26
N LYS A 77 -2.53 8.58 3.86
CA LYS A 77 -2.44 9.99 3.50
C LYS A 77 -1.22 10.65 4.12
N ALA A 78 -0.80 11.78 3.55
CA ALA A 78 0.35 12.53 4.04
C ALA A 78 0.14 13.12 5.45
N ASP A 79 -1.12 13.30 5.87
CA ASP A 79 -1.49 13.75 7.21
C ASP A 79 -1.45 12.64 8.28
N GLY A 80 -1.04 11.43 7.92
CA GLY A 80 -0.96 10.26 8.80
C GLY A 80 -2.27 9.48 8.93
N SER A 81 -3.37 9.95 8.34
CA SER A 81 -4.63 9.21 8.30
C SER A 81 -4.59 8.06 7.28
N SER A 82 -5.43 7.05 7.47
CA SER A 82 -5.56 5.93 6.54
C SER A 82 -7.03 5.69 6.18
N VAL A 83 -7.30 5.56 4.88
CA VAL A 83 -8.64 5.34 4.34
C VAL A 83 -8.68 4.00 3.61
N LEU A 84 -9.66 3.17 3.94
CA LEU A 84 -9.89 1.89 3.27
C LEU A 84 -10.72 2.10 2.00
N LEU A 85 -10.19 1.68 0.85
CA LEU A 85 -10.80 1.92 -0.46
C LEU A 85 -11.62 0.73 -0.98
N THR A 86 -11.44 -0.46 -0.42
CA THR A 86 -12.29 -1.62 -0.75
C THR A 86 -13.48 -1.71 0.22
N PRO A 87 -14.69 -2.05 -0.24
CA PRO A 87 -15.87 -2.20 0.63
C PRO A 87 -15.71 -3.28 1.73
N PRO A 88 -16.33 -3.15 2.91
CA PRO A 88 -16.29 -4.16 3.98
C PRO A 88 -16.91 -5.53 3.58
N ALA A 89 -18.17 -5.52 3.15
CA ALA A 89 -19.02 -6.72 3.14
C ALA A 89 -18.57 -7.85 2.19
N ALA A 90 -17.85 -7.53 1.10
CA ALA A 90 -17.39 -8.53 0.15
C ALA A 90 -15.92 -8.95 0.36
N TYR A 91 -15.14 -8.21 1.15
CA TYR A 91 -13.67 -8.29 1.15
C TYR A 91 -13.06 -8.73 2.48
N GLU A 92 -13.84 -8.81 3.57
CA GLU A 92 -13.33 -9.19 4.89
C GLU A 92 -13.09 -10.69 5.07
N GLN A 93 -13.77 -11.53 4.29
CA GLN A 93 -13.65 -12.97 4.41
C GLN A 93 -12.56 -13.50 3.47
N ASP A 94 -11.46 -13.95 4.07
CA ASP A 94 -10.48 -14.86 3.48
C ASP A 94 -9.52 -14.29 2.41
N ALA A 95 -9.34 -12.96 2.34
CA ALA A 95 -8.38 -12.33 1.42
C ALA A 95 -8.49 -12.83 -0.05
N ARG A 96 -9.70 -13.25 -0.44
CA ARG A 96 -10.02 -13.93 -1.70
C ARG A 96 -9.93 -13.00 -2.91
N TYR A 97 -10.13 -11.71 -2.66
CA TYR A 97 -9.90 -10.68 -3.65
C TYR A 97 -8.53 -10.07 -3.41
N ARG A 98 -7.74 -9.99 -4.47
CA ARG A 98 -6.37 -9.46 -4.43
C ARG A 98 -6.24 -8.38 -5.49
N PHE A 99 -5.53 -7.31 -5.15
CA PHE A 99 -5.44 -6.14 -6.00
C PHE A 99 -3.99 -5.78 -6.30
N ALA A 100 -3.74 -5.34 -7.52
CA ALA A 100 -2.43 -4.89 -7.99
C ALA A 100 -2.57 -3.96 -9.19
N ASP A 101 -1.46 -3.35 -9.59
CA ASP A 101 -1.34 -2.60 -10.84
C ASP A 101 -2.43 -1.52 -11.00
N ALA A 102 -2.56 -0.72 -9.95
CA ALA A 102 -3.57 0.31 -9.89
C ALA A 102 -3.12 1.59 -10.60
N VAL A 103 -4.08 2.29 -11.20
CA VAL A 103 -3.92 3.61 -11.82
C VAL A 103 -5.03 4.54 -11.35
N LEU A 104 -4.71 5.82 -11.20
CA LEU A 104 -5.68 6.87 -10.85
C LEU A 104 -6.29 7.50 -12.10
N ASP A 105 -7.61 7.48 -12.19
CA ASP A 105 -8.40 8.33 -13.09
C ASP A 105 -8.94 9.50 -12.27
N THR A 106 -8.09 10.52 -12.08
CA THR A 106 -8.40 11.69 -11.26
C THR A 106 -9.58 12.50 -11.82
N ALA A 107 -9.73 12.54 -13.14
CA ALA A 107 -10.83 13.24 -13.81
C ALA A 107 -12.21 12.68 -13.44
N ARG A 108 -12.29 11.39 -13.11
CA ARG A 108 -13.55 10.72 -12.69
C ARG A 108 -13.54 10.26 -11.24
N GLN A 109 -12.49 10.57 -10.49
CA GLN A 109 -12.29 10.14 -9.10
C GLN A 109 -12.37 8.60 -8.93
N ARG A 110 -11.66 7.86 -9.79
CA ARG A 110 -11.64 6.38 -9.74
C ARG A 110 -10.23 5.84 -9.55
N LEU A 111 -10.13 4.75 -8.80
CA LEU A 111 -8.99 3.86 -8.80
C LEU A 111 -9.33 2.65 -9.66
N ILE A 112 -8.56 2.42 -10.71
CA ILE A 112 -8.70 1.26 -11.60
C ILE A 112 -7.53 0.33 -11.28
N CYS A 113 -7.78 -0.97 -11.15
CA CYS A 113 -6.75 -1.94 -10.80
C CYS A 113 -7.09 -3.33 -11.35
N VAL A 114 -6.08 -4.19 -11.38
CA VAL A 114 -6.29 -5.62 -11.57
C VAL A 114 -6.85 -6.19 -10.28
N ARG A 115 -7.87 -7.06 -10.41
CA ARG A 115 -8.41 -7.85 -9.31
C ARG A 115 -8.35 -9.33 -9.66
N GLU A 116 -7.70 -10.13 -8.84
CA GLU A 116 -7.90 -11.59 -8.85
C GLU A 116 -9.04 -11.97 -7.89
N ASP A 117 -9.85 -12.94 -8.31
CA ASP A 117 -10.94 -13.52 -7.54
C ASP A 117 -10.66 -15.00 -7.30
N HIS A 118 -10.39 -15.34 -6.04
CA HIS A 118 -10.09 -16.69 -5.56
C HIS A 118 -11.27 -17.32 -4.82
N THR A 119 -12.51 -16.88 -5.09
CA THR A 119 -13.72 -17.48 -4.47
C THR A 119 -13.95 -18.95 -4.88
N LYS A 120 -13.37 -19.39 -6.00
CA LYS A 120 -13.42 -20.76 -6.52
C LYS A 120 -12.06 -21.15 -7.10
N PRO A 121 -11.10 -21.53 -6.24
CA PRO A 121 -9.75 -21.87 -6.66
C PRO A 121 -9.67 -23.19 -7.44
#